data_AF-U6M7V4-F1
#
_entry.id   AF-U6M7V4-F1
#
_cell.length_a   1.000
_cell.length_b   1.000
_cell.length_c   1.000
_cell.angle_alpha   90.00
_cell.angle_beta   90.00
_cell.angle_gamma   90.00
#
_symmetry.space_group_name_H-M   'P 1'
#
loop_
_entity.id
_entity.type
_entity.pdbx_description
1 polymer ?
#
loop_
_entity_poly.entity_id
_entity_poly.type
_entity_poly.pdbx_seq_one_letter_code
_entity_poly.pdbx_strand_id
1 'polypeptide(L)'
;MNLPSAARCEGKNALAADLGVRLNELLGRTVSTDRPWLAWPTTWKGLQESDDHLLLREYLTSPLIHKEKVEEVRRQFIKAARAKDIVKEGVAIFLEGGTSDEWMLYSSDCNKAAFRQESFFQYLIGINEPDLHAAYILASEEILLFTPKVPNDALRFVGPPKDPAFYSSRYAVTDVFQVKEPKEVEEELRRRGIHTLHVLKGVNSDSGRPVRPPKALSSFTSFSVDDASLYEILVDCRVRKGGDFNGYATDITFTYPASGSFTAPQRAIYEAVLEAQRAVIERMRPGAEWTELHRLAERTVLQHLKVRRDRKG
;
A
#
# COMPACT_ATOMS: atom_id res chain seq x y z
N MET A 1 5.59 20.17 36.66
CA MET A 1 6.53 20.74 35.66
C MET A 1 5.98 20.42 34.29
N ASN A 2 5.52 21.46 33.58
CA ASN A 2 4.93 21.33 32.24
C ASN A 2 6.00 20.90 31.24
N LEU A 3 5.73 19.81 30.51
CA LEU A 3 6.57 19.36 29.39
C LEU A 3 6.17 20.11 28.11
N PRO A 4 7.13 20.64 27.32
CA PRO A 4 6.83 21.28 26.05
C PRO A 4 6.62 20.21 24.97
N SER A 5 5.36 19.81 24.76
CA SER A 5 4.96 18.85 23.72
C SER A 5 4.84 19.49 22.32
N ALA A 6 4.45 20.77 22.25
CA ALA A 6 4.16 21.46 20.99
C ALA A 6 5.41 21.74 20.13
N ALA A 7 6.51 22.24 20.73
CA ALA A 7 7.71 22.64 19.98
C ALA A 7 8.45 21.47 19.30
N ARG A 8 8.35 20.25 19.86
CA ARG A 8 8.95 19.03 19.27
C ARG A 8 8.13 18.47 18.09
N CYS A 9 6.82 18.73 18.06
CA CYS A 9 5.96 18.35 16.94
C CYS A 9 6.14 19.34 15.76
N GLU A 10 6.26 20.64 16.04
CA GLU A 10 6.52 21.66 15.02
C GLU A 10 7.83 21.40 14.27
N GLY A 11 8.92 21.07 14.97
CA GLY A 11 10.21 20.76 14.34
C GLY A 11 10.20 19.50 13.46
N LYS A 12 9.37 18.50 13.79
CA LYS A 12 9.20 17.28 12.98
C LYS A 12 8.33 17.53 11.75
N ASN A 13 7.25 18.29 11.90
CA ASN A 13 6.39 18.67 10.77
C ASN A 13 7.13 19.58 9.77
N ALA A 14 8.00 20.47 10.26
CA ALA A 14 8.87 21.27 9.39
C ALA A 14 9.84 20.41 8.56
N LEU A 15 10.37 19.32 9.15
CA LEU A 15 11.29 18.40 8.46
C LEU A 15 10.60 17.55 7.40
N ALA A 16 9.36 17.10 7.66
CA ALA A 16 8.54 16.40 6.66
C ALA A 16 8.10 17.33 5.51
N ALA A 17 7.71 18.57 5.85
CA ALA A 17 7.37 19.59 4.87
C ALA A 17 8.57 19.94 3.97
N ASP A 18 9.78 20.08 4.56
CA ASP A 18 11.02 20.29 3.80
C ASP A 18 11.30 19.15 2.81
N LEU A 19 11.17 17.89 3.25
CA LEU A 19 11.34 16.73 2.37
C LEU A 19 10.35 16.71 1.22
N GLY A 20 9.08 17.04 1.49
CA GLY A 20 8.04 17.14 0.46
C GLY A 20 8.31 18.24 -0.57
N VAL A 21 8.76 19.41 -0.11
CA VAL A 21 9.14 20.53 -1.00
C VAL A 21 10.32 20.14 -1.88
N ARG A 22 11.40 19.61 -1.29
CA ARG A 22 12.60 19.17 -2.01
C ARG A 22 12.28 18.06 -3.01
N LEU A 23 11.40 17.11 -2.65
CA LEU A 23 10.94 16.08 -3.60
C LEU A 23 10.17 16.70 -4.77
N ASN A 24 9.26 17.63 -4.52
CA ASN A 24 8.49 18.29 -5.58
C ASN A 24 9.39 19.09 -6.52
N GLU A 25 10.43 19.75 -6.01
CA GLU A 25 11.43 20.41 -6.84
C GLU A 25 12.19 19.43 -7.74
N LEU A 26 12.63 18.28 -7.19
CA LEU A 26 13.26 17.22 -7.96
C LEU A 26 12.34 16.67 -9.05
N LEU A 27 11.07 16.42 -8.72
CA LEU A 27 10.06 15.95 -9.67
C LEU A 27 9.77 17.00 -10.75
N GLY A 28 9.70 18.29 -10.39
CA GLY A 28 9.52 19.37 -11.35
C GLY A 28 10.66 19.45 -12.38
N ARG A 29 11.91 19.28 -11.93
CA ARG A 29 13.09 19.25 -12.82
C ARG A 29 13.04 18.05 -13.77
N THR A 30 12.71 16.87 -13.25
CA THR A 30 12.67 15.63 -14.06
C THR A 30 11.52 15.63 -15.08
N VAL A 31 10.35 16.18 -14.77
CA VAL A 31 9.23 16.28 -15.72
C VAL A 31 9.54 17.22 -16.89
N SER A 32 10.37 18.25 -16.68
CA SER A 32 10.71 19.24 -17.70
C SER A 32 11.75 18.78 -18.74
N THR A 33 12.41 17.64 -18.51
CA THR A 33 13.53 17.16 -19.33
C THR A 33 13.11 15.96 -20.18
N ASP A 34 13.57 15.87 -21.44
CA ASP A 34 13.35 14.68 -22.26
C ASP A 34 14.30 13.56 -21.80
N ARG A 35 13.73 12.46 -21.30
CA ARG A 35 14.44 11.27 -20.80
C ARG A 35 15.39 11.55 -19.63
N PRO A 36 14.91 12.09 -18.50
CA PRO A 36 15.72 12.42 -17.32
C PRO A 36 16.52 11.22 -16.79
N TRP A 37 15.99 10.00 -16.94
CA TRP A 37 16.62 8.77 -16.47
C TRP A 37 17.93 8.43 -17.19
N LEU A 38 18.24 9.04 -18.34
CA LEU A 38 19.54 8.84 -19.00
C LEU A 38 20.69 9.54 -18.26
N ALA A 39 20.38 10.53 -17.42
CA ALA A 39 21.35 11.17 -16.55
C ALA A 39 21.51 10.44 -15.20
N TRP A 40 20.73 9.39 -14.95
CA TRP A 40 20.81 8.66 -13.69
C TRP A 40 22.10 7.84 -13.60
N PRO A 41 22.63 7.66 -12.37
CA PRO A 41 23.80 6.84 -12.17
C PRO A 41 23.58 5.41 -12.67
N THR A 42 24.51 4.91 -13.47
CA THR A 42 24.49 3.53 -14.00
C THR A 42 25.31 2.56 -13.15
N THR A 43 25.93 3.05 -12.07
CA THR A 43 26.73 2.25 -11.13
C THR A 43 26.14 2.32 -9.73
N TRP A 44 26.33 1.25 -8.96
CA TRP A 44 25.86 1.20 -7.57
C TRP A 44 26.45 2.33 -6.71
N LYS A 45 27.75 2.59 -6.86
CA LYS A 45 28.42 3.69 -6.14
C LYS A 45 27.82 5.04 -6.50
N GLY A 46 27.63 5.32 -7.79
CA GLY A 46 27.00 6.56 -8.22
C GLY A 46 25.56 6.71 -7.72
N LEU A 47 24.81 5.61 -7.59
CA LEU A 47 23.47 5.63 -7.00
C LEU A 47 23.51 5.98 -5.51
N GLN A 48 24.47 5.43 -4.77
CA GLN A 48 24.64 5.70 -3.33
C GLN A 48 25.11 7.13 -3.04
N GLU A 49 25.87 7.73 -3.95
CA GLU A 49 26.40 9.09 -3.84
C GLU A 49 25.49 10.15 -4.47
N SER A 50 24.40 9.75 -5.13
CA SER A 50 23.47 10.67 -5.79
C SER A 50 22.53 11.34 -4.79
N ASP A 51 22.63 12.66 -4.68
CA ASP A 51 21.75 13.47 -3.82
C ASP A 51 20.26 13.24 -4.12
N ASP A 52 19.88 13.16 -5.40
CA ASP A 52 18.51 12.90 -5.82
C ASP A 52 17.99 11.55 -5.29
N HIS A 53 18.80 10.49 -5.37
CA HIS A 53 18.42 9.16 -4.91
C HIS A 53 18.46 9.02 -3.39
N LEU A 54 19.39 9.72 -2.73
CA LEU A 54 19.43 9.84 -1.28
C LEU A 54 18.17 10.55 -0.76
N LEU A 55 17.74 11.63 -1.41
CA LEU A 55 16.48 12.32 -1.10
C LEU A 55 15.27 11.40 -1.31
N LEU A 56 15.20 10.69 -2.45
CA LEU A 56 14.12 9.72 -2.70
C LEU A 56 14.08 8.64 -1.61
N ARG A 57 15.24 8.08 -1.25
CA ARG A 57 15.35 7.09 -0.18
C ARG A 57 14.92 7.67 1.16
N GLU A 58 15.37 8.87 1.52
CA GLU A 58 15.00 9.54 2.76
C GLU A 58 13.49 9.76 2.83
N TYR A 59 12.89 10.28 1.76
CA TYR A 59 11.45 10.47 1.66
C TYR A 59 10.68 9.15 1.81
N LEU A 60 11.06 8.12 1.05
CA LEU A 60 10.40 6.82 1.03
C LEU A 60 10.53 6.03 2.35
N THR A 61 11.62 6.24 3.09
CA THR A 61 11.88 5.54 4.37
C THR A 61 11.54 6.37 5.60
N SER A 62 11.16 7.64 5.43
CA SER A 62 10.84 8.56 6.52
C SER A 62 9.58 8.10 7.27
N PRO A 63 9.66 7.88 8.60
CA PRO A 63 8.51 7.57 9.43
C PRO A 63 7.43 8.67 9.42
N LEU A 64 7.84 9.92 9.25
CA LEU A 64 6.93 11.07 9.22
C LEU A 64 6.11 11.09 7.92
N ILE A 65 6.79 10.90 6.78
CA ILE A 65 6.12 10.79 5.48
C ILE A 65 5.21 9.57 5.45
N HIS A 66 5.66 8.44 6.00
CA HIS A 66 4.83 7.24 6.11
C HIS A 66 3.55 7.51 6.93
N LYS A 67 3.67 8.16 8.08
CA LYS A 67 2.51 8.56 8.90
C LYS A 67 1.56 9.44 8.11
N GLU A 68 2.06 10.50 7.46
CA GLU A 68 1.27 11.44 6.68
C GLU A 68 0.51 10.73 5.55
N LYS A 69 1.16 9.80 4.84
CA LYS A 69 0.53 9.03 3.76
C LYS A 69 -0.55 8.09 4.26
N VAL A 70 -0.34 7.45 5.41
CA VAL A 70 -1.36 6.61 6.04
C VAL A 70 -2.56 7.45 6.51
N GLU A 71 -2.33 8.64 7.07
CA GLU A 71 -3.40 9.59 7.42
C GLU A 71 -4.16 10.10 6.17
N GLU A 72 -3.47 10.33 5.05
CA GLU A 72 -4.09 10.67 3.77
C GLU A 72 -5.00 9.55 3.25
N VAL A 73 -4.52 8.29 3.27
CA VAL A 73 -5.31 7.12 2.90
C VAL A 73 -6.58 7.02 3.76
N ARG A 74 -6.46 7.18 5.07
CA ARG A 74 -7.59 7.12 6.00
C ARG A 74 -8.61 8.23 5.75
N ARG A 75 -8.18 9.46 5.44
CA ARG A 75 -9.09 10.55 5.05
C ARG A 75 -9.88 10.23 3.79
N GLN A 76 -9.23 9.65 2.78
CA GLN A 76 -9.91 9.23 1.55
C GLN A 76 -10.89 8.10 1.82
N PHE A 77 -10.48 7.12 2.63
CA PHE A 77 -11.33 6.03 3.07
C PHE A 77 -12.59 6.53 3.80
N ILE A 78 -12.44 7.40 4.80
CA ILE A 78 -13.56 7.97 5.55
C ILE A 78 -14.51 8.73 4.63
N LYS A 79 -13.99 9.49 3.66
CA LYS A 79 -14.83 10.16 2.65
C LYS A 79 -15.69 9.15 1.87
N ALA A 80 -15.11 8.03 1.43
CA ALA A 80 -15.84 6.98 0.72
C ALA A 80 -16.84 6.25 1.64
N ALA A 81 -16.45 5.98 2.88
CA ALA A 81 -17.31 5.38 3.91
C ALA A 81 -18.53 6.25 4.23
N ARG A 82 -18.35 7.58 4.33
CA ARG A 82 -19.46 8.54 4.51
C ARG A 82 -20.41 8.53 3.30
N ALA A 83 -19.88 8.43 2.09
CA ALA A 83 -20.70 8.36 0.87
C ALA A 83 -21.55 7.08 0.79
N LYS A 84 -21.17 6.02 1.50
CA LYS A 84 -21.90 4.74 1.60
C LYS A 84 -22.71 4.60 2.91
N ASP A 85 -22.81 5.67 3.70
CA ASP A 85 -23.59 5.73 4.95
C ASP A 85 -23.22 4.66 6.00
N ILE A 86 -21.94 4.29 6.08
CA ILE A 86 -21.45 3.35 7.12
C ILE A 86 -20.81 4.04 8.33
N VAL A 87 -20.59 5.36 8.27
CA VAL A 87 -19.98 6.14 9.36
C VAL A 87 -21.06 6.53 10.37
N LYS A 88 -21.21 5.72 11.42
CA LYS A 88 -22.24 5.85 12.46
C LYS A 88 -21.65 5.60 13.85
N GLU A 89 -22.30 6.13 14.87
CA GLU A 89 -21.96 5.85 16.28
C GLU A 89 -22.09 4.34 16.58
N GLY A 90 -21.19 3.81 17.40
CA GLY A 90 -21.16 2.39 17.75
C GLY A 90 -20.77 1.44 16.62
N VAL A 91 -20.29 1.97 15.49
CA VAL A 91 -19.83 1.21 14.33
C VAL A 91 -18.32 1.30 14.18
N ALA A 92 -17.67 0.15 14.06
CA ALA A 92 -16.24 0.04 13.77
C ALA A 92 -15.98 -0.92 12.61
N ILE A 93 -14.84 -0.75 11.97
CA ILE A 93 -14.26 -1.76 11.09
C ILE A 93 -13.33 -2.63 11.92
N PHE A 94 -13.37 -3.94 11.69
CA PHE A 94 -12.44 -4.87 12.31
C PHE A 94 -11.59 -5.58 11.26
N LEU A 95 -10.27 -5.46 11.39
CA LEU A 95 -9.28 -6.04 10.48
C LEU A 95 -8.36 -6.98 11.25
N GLU A 96 -8.08 -8.13 10.64
CA GLU A 96 -7.05 -9.07 11.08
C GLU A 96 -5.88 -8.98 10.10
N GLY A 97 -4.68 -8.76 10.64
CA GLY A 97 -3.44 -8.80 9.88
C GLY A 97 -3.05 -10.23 9.52
N GLY A 98 -2.08 -10.36 8.63
CA GLY A 98 -1.43 -11.62 8.32
C GLY A 98 -0.78 -12.22 9.56
N THR A 99 -0.84 -13.54 9.67
CA THR A 99 -0.32 -14.27 10.81
C THR A 99 1.07 -14.82 10.53
N SER A 100 1.88 -14.99 11.58
CA SER A 100 3.21 -15.62 11.45
C SER A 100 3.11 -17.08 10.97
N ASP A 101 2.09 -17.81 11.42
CA ASP A 101 1.83 -19.21 11.03
C ASP A 101 1.66 -19.40 9.52
N GLU A 102 1.02 -18.46 8.82
CA GLU A 102 0.82 -18.54 7.36
C GLU A 102 2.16 -18.48 6.60
N TRP A 103 3.20 -17.96 7.24
CA TRP A 103 4.54 -17.83 6.70
C TRP A 103 5.46 -19.00 7.05
N MET A 104 5.05 -19.95 7.88
CA MET A 104 5.86 -21.14 8.20
C MET A 104 5.87 -22.16 7.05
N LEU A 105 7.03 -22.80 6.82
CA LEU A 105 7.24 -23.81 5.78
C LEU A 105 6.78 -25.19 6.27
N TYR A 106 5.56 -25.57 5.89
CA TYR A 106 4.93 -26.83 6.31
C TYR A 106 4.89 -26.96 7.84
N SER A 107 5.50 -28.01 8.40
CA SER A 107 5.61 -28.27 9.83
C SER A 107 6.99 -27.91 10.39
N SER A 108 7.82 -27.17 9.65
CA SER A 108 9.11 -26.69 10.14
C SER A 108 8.98 -25.32 10.79
N ASP A 109 10.00 -24.97 11.57
CA ASP A 109 10.21 -23.67 12.21
C ASP A 109 10.86 -22.64 11.26
N CYS A 110 10.89 -22.92 9.96
CA CYS A 110 11.50 -22.05 8.96
C CYS A 110 10.43 -21.23 8.25
N ASN A 111 10.67 -19.93 8.09
CA ASN A 111 9.78 -19.07 7.32
C ASN A 111 9.97 -19.30 5.82
N LYS A 112 8.87 -19.32 5.06
CA LYS A 112 8.82 -19.36 3.60
C LYS A 112 9.56 -18.17 2.97
N ALA A 113 9.45 -17.00 3.61
CA ALA A 113 10.06 -15.73 3.20
C ALA A 113 9.93 -14.70 4.36
N ALA A 114 10.45 -13.49 4.16
CA ALA A 114 10.23 -12.38 5.09
C ALA A 114 8.75 -11.99 5.14
N PHE A 115 8.20 -11.79 6.34
CA PHE A 115 6.78 -11.49 6.55
C PHE A 115 6.33 -10.28 5.73
N ARG A 116 5.19 -10.46 5.05
CA ARG A 116 4.46 -9.41 4.36
C ARG A 116 3.01 -9.40 4.83
N GLN A 117 2.57 -8.21 5.19
CA GLN A 117 1.24 -7.96 5.71
C GLN A 117 0.13 -8.22 4.68
N GLU A 118 -1.07 -8.54 5.19
CA GLU A 118 -2.32 -8.54 4.43
C GLU A 118 -2.54 -7.14 3.81
N SER A 119 -2.96 -7.08 2.55
CA SER A 119 -2.88 -5.83 1.79
C SER A 119 -3.91 -4.77 2.20
N PHE A 120 -5.11 -5.16 2.66
CA PHE A 120 -6.09 -4.20 3.18
C PHE A 120 -5.68 -3.67 4.56
N PHE A 121 -5.15 -4.55 5.42
CA PHE A 121 -4.57 -4.18 6.70
C PHE A 121 -3.38 -3.23 6.50
N GLN A 122 -2.45 -3.55 5.60
CA GLN A 122 -1.32 -2.68 5.27
C GLN A 122 -1.78 -1.34 4.69
N TYR A 123 -2.84 -1.34 3.87
CA TYR A 123 -3.36 -0.12 3.26
C TYR A 123 -3.95 0.85 4.30
N LEU A 124 -4.83 0.37 5.19
CA LEU A 124 -5.47 1.23 6.20
C LEU A 124 -4.59 1.50 7.42
N ILE A 125 -3.87 0.49 7.90
CA ILE A 125 -3.15 0.55 9.17
C ILE A 125 -1.67 0.91 8.95
N GLY A 126 -1.05 0.40 7.89
CA GLY A 126 0.34 0.71 7.53
C GLY A 126 1.41 -0.08 8.29
N ILE A 127 1.03 -1.06 9.13
CA ILE A 127 1.96 -1.77 10.02
C ILE A 127 2.31 -3.15 9.45
N ASN A 128 3.60 -3.37 9.17
CA ASN A 128 4.13 -4.65 8.70
C ASN A 128 4.69 -5.51 9.85
N GLU A 129 3.83 -5.88 10.78
CA GLU A 129 4.12 -6.83 11.88
C GLU A 129 3.03 -7.91 11.89
N PRO A 130 3.39 -9.18 12.16
CA PRO A 130 2.43 -10.28 12.15
C PRO A 130 1.52 -10.25 13.38
N ASP A 131 0.43 -11.02 13.29
CA ASP A 131 -0.44 -11.37 14.42
C ASP A 131 -1.11 -10.16 15.10
N LEU A 132 -1.34 -9.11 14.30
CA LEU A 132 -2.02 -7.89 14.72
C LEU A 132 -3.50 -7.93 14.41
N HIS A 133 -4.30 -7.30 15.27
CA HIS A 133 -5.67 -6.91 14.94
C HIS A 133 -5.81 -5.39 15.05
N ALA A 134 -6.72 -4.81 14.29
CA ALA A 134 -7.03 -3.39 14.37
C ALA A 134 -8.53 -3.16 14.30
N ALA A 135 -9.00 -2.21 15.09
CA ALA A 135 -10.35 -1.69 14.98
C ALA A 135 -10.30 -0.21 14.63
N TYR A 136 -11.06 0.19 13.60
CA TYR A 136 -11.20 1.57 13.18
C TYR A 136 -12.62 2.04 13.50
N ILE A 137 -12.77 2.84 14.55
CA ILE A 137 -14.05 3.42 14.97
C ILE A 137 -14.38 4.56 14.01
N LEU A 138 -15.49 4.44 13.28
CA LEU A 138 -15.75 5.31 12.14
C LEU A 138 -16.19 6.71 12.55
N ALA A 139 -17.00 6.83 13.60
CA ALA A 139 -17.53 8.11 14.04
C ALA A 139 -16.47 9.03 14.67
N SER A 140 -15.63 8.49 15.56
CA SER A 140 -14.54 9.21 16.22
C SER A 140 -13.25 9.25 15.41
N GLU A 141 -13.16 8.46 14.34
CA GLU A 141 -11.96 8.24 13.53
C GLU A 141 -10.77 7.69 14.35
N GLU A 142 -11.04 7.01 15.47
CA GLU A 142 -10.03 6.40 16.33
C GLU A 142 -9.61 5.02 15.82
N ILE A 143 -8.31 4.73 15.94
CA ILE A 143 -7.75 3.41 15.59
C ILE A 143 -7.19 2.77 16.84
N LEU A 144 -7.75 1.61 17.17
CA LEU A 144 -7.29 0.74 18.24
C LEU A 144 -6.45 -0.36 17.61
N LEU A 145 -5.20 -0.50 18.06
CA LEU A 145 -4.31 -1.58 17.64
C LEU A 145 -4.20 -2.61 18.75
N PHE A 146 -4.37 -3.88 18.40
CA PHE A 146 -4.21 -5.01 19.31
C PHE A 146 -2.98 -5.80 18.89
N THR A 147 -1.99 -5.83 19.77
CA THR A 147 -0.71 -6.51 19.60
C THR A 147 -0.67 -7.78 20.45
N PRO A 148 0.01 -8.86 20.01
CA PRO A 148 0.09 -10.07 20.80
C PRO A 148 0.94 -9.85 22.05
N LYS A 149 0.46 -10.35 23.20
CA LYS A 149 1.24 -10.35 24.44
C LYS A 149 2.32 -11.41 24.37
N VAL A 150 3.58 -10.98 24.23
CA VAL A 150 4.73 -11.87 24.14
C VAL A 150 5.13 -12.39 25.54
N PRO A 151 5.28 -13.71 25.72
CA PRO A 151 5.81 -14.29 26.96
C PRO A 151 7.24 -13.82 27.29
N ASN A 152 7.55 -13.67 28.58
CA ASN A 152 8.83 -13.12 29.04
C ASN A 152 10.07 -13.90 28.57
N ASP A 153 9.95 -15.22 28.44
CA ASP A 153 11.01 -16.11 27.97
C ASP A 153 11.29 -15.95 26.46
N ALA A 154 10.27 -15.61 25.67
CA ALA A 154 10.36 -15.37 24.24
C ALA A 154 10.98 -13.99 23.88
N LEU A 155 10.92 -13.00 24.79
CA LEU A 155 11.45 -11.65 24.57
C LEU A 155 12.94 -11.63 24.18
N ARG A 156 13.72 -12.63 24.60
CA ARG A 156 15.14 -12.73 24.21
C ARG A 156 15.35 -13.00 22.72
N PHE A 157 14.35 -13.57 22.04
CA PHE A 157 14.41 -13.96 20.63
C PHE A 157 13.77 -12.91 19.73
N VAL A 158 12.60 -12.40 20.13
CA VAL A 158 11.83 -11.44 19.31
C VAL A 158 12.08 -9.97 19.68
N GLY A 159 12.76 -9.74 20.81
CA GLY A 159 12.99 -8.40 21.37
C GLY A 159 11.87 -7.95 22.31
N PRO A 160 12.07 -6.80 22.99
CA PRO A 160 11.05 -6.20 23.84
C PRO A 160 9.86 -5.69 23.01
N PRO A 161 8.64 -5.67 23.58
CA PRO A 161 7.50 -5.06 22.91
C PRO A 161 7.76 -3.57 22.66
N LYS A 162 7.28 -3.08 21.52
CA LYS A 162 7.38 -1.66 21.19
C LYS A 162 6.42 -0.85 22.06
N ASP A 163 6.87 0.32 22.49
CA ASP A 163 6.08 1.26 23.28
C ASP A 163 4.84 1.73 22.48
N PRO A 164 3.65 1.90 23.10
CA PRO A 164 2.48 2.48 22.43
C PRO A 164 2.77 3.79 21.67
N ALA A 165 3.65 4.64 22.21
CA ALA A 165 4.07 5.90 21.58
C ALA A 165 4.83 5.68 20.24
N PHE A 166 5.47 4.52 20.05
CA PHE A 166 6.05 4.16 18.76
C PHE A 166 4.97 4.07 17.69
N TYR A 167 3.84 3.41 17.98
CA TYR A 167 2.78 3.21 17.00
C TYR A 167 2.02 4.50 16.72
N SER A 168 1.71 5.29 17.75
CA SER A 168 1.01 6.57 17.56
C SER A 168 1.87 7.57 16.77
N SER A 169 3.17 7.64 17.06
CA SER A 169 4.08 8.58 16.36
C SER A 169 4.43 8.18 14.93
N ARG A 170 4.38 6.89 14.58
CA ARG A 170 4.77 6.36 13.26
C ARG A 170 3.60 6.01 12.35
N TYR A 171 2.46 5.61 12.91
CA TYR A 171 1.31 5.08 12.17
C TYR A 171 0.00 5.77 12.53
N ALA A 172 0.03 6.84 13.34
CA ALA A 172 -1.16 7.59 13.75
C ALA A 172 -2.25 6.69 14.36
N VAL A 173 -1.84 5.69 15.14
CA VAL A 173 -2.76 4.84 15.92
C VAL A 173 -3.13 5.58 17.21
N THR A 174 -4.39 5.51 17.62
CA THR A 174 -4.90 6.19 18.82
C THR A 174 -4.46 5.48 20.09
N ASP A 175 -4.82 4.20 20.21
CA ASP A 175 -4.54 3.37 21.38
C ASP A 175 -3.93 2.03 20.97
N VAL A 176 -3.07 1.48 21.82
CA VAL A 176 -2.43 0.17 21.61
C VAL A 176 -2.64 -0.71 22.82
N PHE A 177 -3.18 -1.89 22.59
CA PHE A 177 -3.46 -2.89 23.63
C PHE A 177 -2.63 -4.14 23.36
N GLN A 178 -2.12 -4.76 24.43
CA GLN A 178 -1.52 -6.07 24.37
C GLN A 178 -2.57 -7.10 24.76
N VAL A 179 -2.87 -8.03 23.85
CA VAL A 179 -3.91 -9.05 24.04
C VAL A 179 -3.28 -10.43 24.04
N LYS A 180 -3.77 -11.31 24.91
CA LYS A 180 -3.41 -12.73 24.89
C LYS A 180 -4.45 -13.55 24.13
N GLU A 181 -5.72 -13.20 24.31
CA GLU A 181 -6.85 -13.91 23.71
C GLU A 181 -7.76 -12.97 22.91
N PRO A 182 -8.43 -13.44 21.84
CA PRO A 182 -9.37 -12.62 21.07
C PRO A 182 -10.51 -12.02 21.91
N LYS A 183 -10.91 -12.65 23.01
CA LYS A 183 -11.96 -12.14 23.90
C LYS A 183 -11.62 -10.78 24.51
N GLU A 184 -10.35 -10.51 24.79
CA GLU A 184 -9.90 -9.20 25.31
C GLU A 184 -10.14 -8.08 24.29
N VAL A 185 -10.09 -8.41 22.99
CA VAL A 185 -10.44 -7.48 21.91
C VAL A 185 -11.93 -7.16 21.94
N GLU A 186 -12.80 -8.17 22.07
CA GLU A 186 -14.24 -7.98 22.19
C GLU A 186 -14.61 -7.13 23.41
N GLU A 187 -13.99 -7.37 24.56
CA GLU A 187 -14.21 -6.59 25.78
C GLU A 187 -13.85 -5.10 25.61
N GLU A 188 -12.74 -4.80 24.94
CA GLU A 188 -12.33 -3.41 24.69
C GLU A 188 -13.26 -2.71 23.70
N LEU A 189 -13.69 -3.40 22.64
CA LEU A 189 -14.64 -2.85 21.68
C LEU A 189 -15.99 -2.57 22.32
N ARG A 190 -16.48 -3.46 23.19
CA ARG A 190 -17.69 -3.21 24.00
C ARG A 190 -17.52 -2.01 24.93
N ARG A 191 -16.36 -1.86 25.57
CA ARG A 191 -16.06 -0.72 26.45
C ARG A 191 -16.12 0.61 25.70
N ARG A 192 -15.73 0.61 24.42
CA ARG A 192 -15.85 1.75 23.50
C ARG A 192 -17.27 1.92 22.91
N GLY A 193 -18.25 1.14 23.34
CA GLY A 193 -19.64 1.25 22.91
C GLY A 193 -19.92 0.70 21.52
N ILE A 194 -19.02 -0.11 20.96
CA ILE A 194 -19.19 -0.70 19.64
C ILE A 194 -20.20 -1.85 19.72
N HIS A 195 -21.18 -1.86 18.81
CA HIS A 195 -22.18 -2.91 18.67
C HIS A 195 -22.21 -3.50 17.26
N THR A 196 -21.65 -2.81 16.26
CA THR A 196 -21.61 -3.27 14.87
C THR A 196 -20.18 -3.27 14.34
N LEU A 197 -19.77 -4.39 13.73
CA LEU A 197 -18.48 -4.55 13.08
C LEU A 197 -18.65 -4.74 11.57
N HIS A 198 -18.04 -3.84 10.80
CA HIS A 198 -17.82 -4.08 9.38
C HIS A 198 -16.54 -4.87 9.17
N VAL A 199 -16.62 -5.93 8.37
CA VAL A 199 -15.51 -6.87 8.16
C VAL A 199 -15.30 -7.15 6.68
N LEU A 200 -14.08 -7.51 6.32
CA LEU A 200 -13.74 -7.80 4.93
C LEU A 200 -14.30 -9.15 4.50
N LYS A 201 -15.10 -9.15 3.43
CA LYS A 201 -15.48 -10.36 2.70
C LYS A 201 -15.76 -10.00 1.25
N GLY A 202 -15.20 -10.77 0.33
CA GLY A 202 -15.35 -10.51 -1.09
C GLY A 202 -14.54 -11.48 -1.93
N VAL A 203 -14.50 -11.23 -3.23
CA VAL A 203 -13.72 -12.03 -4.18
C VAL A 203 -12.85 -11.09 -5.00
N ASN A 204 -11.55 -11.36 -5.01
CA ASN A 204 -10.60 -10.61 -5.80
C ASN A 204 -10.90 -10.84 -7.30
N SER A 205 -11.22 -9.76 -8.02
CA SER A 205 -11.66 -9.82 -9.42
C SER A 205 -10.61 -10.38 -10.39
N ASP A 206 -9.32 -10.25 -10.05
CA ASP A 206 -8.20 -10.65 -10.90
C ASP A 206 -7.83 -12.13 -10.68
N SER A 207 -7.71 -12.55 -9.43
CA SER A 207 -7.28 -13.91 -9.07
C SER A 207 -8.41 -14.89 -8.79
N GLY A 208 -9.65 -14.40 -8.65
CA GLY A 208 -10.81 -15.19 -8.22
C GLY A 208 -10.73 -15.69 -6.77
N ARG A 209 -9.70 -15.30 -6.00
CA ARG A 209 -9.49 -15.77 -4.62
C ARG A 209 -10.42 -15.04 -3.65
N PRO A 210 -11.04 -15.75 -2.70
CA PRO A 210 -11.90 -15.12 -1.71
C PRO A 210 -11.06 -14.40 -0.64
N VAL A 211 -11.56 -13.24 -0.21
CA VAL A 211 -11.17 -12.59 1.04
C VAL A 211 -12.20 -13.00 2.08
N ARG A 212 -11.74 -13.53 3.21
CA ARG A 212 -12.59 -14.05 4.29
C ARG A 212 -12.62 -13.09 5.47
N PRO A 213 -13.72 -13.06 6.25
CA PRO A 213 -13.75 -12.32 7.50
C PRO A 213 -12.64 -12.77 8.47
N PRO A 214 -12.23 -11.91 9.41
CA PRO A 214 -11.31 -12.25 10.49
C PRO A 214 -11.70 -13.55 11.22
N LYS A 215 -10.73 -14.45 11.40
CA LYS A 215 -10.86 -15.71 12.14
C LYS A 215 -11.27 -15.44 13.59
N ALA A 216 -10.78 -14.35 14.17
CA ALA A 216 -11.10 -13.94 15.53
C ALA A 216 -12.61 -13.73 15.79
N LEU A 217 -13.41 -13.41 14.75
CA LEU A 217 -14.87 -13.24 14.88
C LEU A 217 -15.57 -14.50 15.37
N SER A 218 -15.02 -15.69 15.11
CA SER A 218 -15.60 -16.95 15.60
C SER A 218 -15.70 -17.02 17.12
N SER A 219 -14.90 -16.22 17.83
CA SER A 219 -14.91 -16.10 19.28
C SER A 219 -15.79 -14.95 19.79
N PHE A 220 -16.28 -14.08 18.90
CA PHE A 220 -17.07 -12.92 19.28
C PHE A 220 -18.55 -13.29 19.31
N THR A 221 -19.28 -12.78 20.30
CA THR A 221 -20.71 -13.10 20.48
C THR A 221 -21.60 -11.86 20.57
N SER A 222 -20.99 -10.69 20.80
CA SER A 222 -21.72 -9.48 21.18
C SER A 222 -22.03 -8.51 20.04
N PHE A 223 -21.54 -8.74 18.82
CA PHE A 223 -21.62 -7.77 17.72
C PHE A 223 -22.54 -8.21 16.59
N SER A 224 -23.24 -7.24 16.00
CA SER A 224 -23.79 -7.38 14.65
C SER A 224 -22.65 -7.26 13.65
N VAL A 225 -22.55 -8.19 12.70
CA VAL A 225 -21.46 -8.21 11.71
C VAL A 225 -22.03 -7.87 10.33
N ASP A 226 -21.48 -6.84 9.70
CA ASP A 226 -21.68 -6.52 8.29
C ASP A 226 -20.47 -6.97 7.47
N ASP A 227 -20.68 -7.89 6.54
CA ASP A 227 -19.64 -8.43 5.68
C ASP A 227 -19.81 -8.04 4.20
N ALA A 228 -20.77 -7.15 3.90
CA ALA A 228 -21.10 -6.78 2.53
C ALA A 228 -20.49 -5.43 2.12
N SER A 229 -20.42 -4.45 3.03
CA SER A 229 -20.19 -3.05 2.64
C SER A 229 -18.71 -2.70 2.50
N LEU A 230 -17.86 -3.26 3.37
CA LEU A 230 -16.48 -2.79 3.53
C LEU A 230 -15.59 -3.11 2.33
N TYR A 231 -15.76 -4.29 1.73
CA TYR A 231 -14.88 -4.78 0.68
C TYR A 231 -14.92 -3.87 -0.56
N GLU A 232 -16.11 -3.52 -1.03
CA GLU A 232 -16.27 -2.65 -2.21
C GLU A 232 -15.64 -1.27 -1.97
N ILE A 233 -15.88 -0.67 -0.79
CA ILE A 233 -15.32 0.64 -0.43
C ILE A 233 -13.81 0.60 -0.48
N LEU A 234 -13.19 -0.42 0.11
CA LEU A 234 -11.74 -0.53 0.14
C LEU A 234 -11.12 -0.87 -1.20
N VAL A 235 -11.80 -1.66 -2.04
CA VAL A 235 -11.35 -1.93 -3.40
C VAL A 235 -11.39 -0.64 -4.23
N ASP A 236 -12.45 0.15 -4.13
CA ASP A 236 -12.58 1.43 -4.84
C ASP A 236 -11.51 2.45 -4.41
N CYS A 237 -11.16 2.46 -3.12
CA CYS A 237 -10.09 3.31 -2.59
C CYS A 237 -8.68 2.82 -3.01
N ARG A 238 -8.51 1.52 -3.29
CA ARG A 238 -7.23 0.90 -3.63
C ARG A 238 -7.02 0.83 -5.14
N VAL A 239 -6.33 1.82 -5.70
CA VAL A 239 -5.92 1.78 -7.11
C VAL A 239 -4.41 1.93 -7.23
N ARG A 240 -3.68 0.82 -7.49
CA ARG A 240 -2.40 0.70 -8.25
C ARG A 240 -1.67 -0.64 -7.96
N LYS A 241 -1.05 -1.25 -8.99
CA LYS A 241 -0.29 -2.53 -8.93
C LYS A 241 1.10 -2.43 -9.58
N GLY A 242 2.02 -3.30 -9.10
CA GLY A 242 3.42 -3.51 -9.49
C GLY A 242 4.41 -4.01 -8.38
N GLY A 243 5.74 -4.00 -8.54
CA GLY A 243 6.82 -4.38 -7.59
C GLY A 243 7.01 -3.61 -6.27
N ASP A 244 7.66 -4.27 -5.32
CA ASP A 244 7.41 -4.13 -3.88
C ASP A 244 8.29 -3.08 -3.14
N PHE A 245 7.67 -2.00 -2.62
CA PHE A 245 8.25 -1.17 -1.55
C PHE A 245 7.16 -0.76 -0.56
N ASN A 246 7.31 -1.07 0.74
CA ASN A 246 6.30 -0.84 1.80
C ASN A 246 4.89 -1.36 1.48
N GLY A 247 4.79 -2.46 0.71
CA GLY A 247 3.53 -3.04 0.28
C GLY A 247 2.88 -2.38 -0.94
N TYR A 248 3.49 -1.31 -1.47
CA TYR A 248 3.14 -0.68 -2.75
C TYR A 248 3.91 -1.29 -3.91
N ALA A 249 3.43 -0.96 -5.10
CA ALA A 249 3.49 -1.86 -6.23
C ALA A 249 3.88 -1.08 -7.53
N THR A 250 5.06 -1.31 -8.14
CA THR A 250 5.60 -0.83 -9.46
C THR A 250 5.82 -1.86 -10.64
N ASP A 251 4.98 -1.88 -11.70
CA ASP A 251 5.06 -2.92 -12.75
C ASP A 251 5.77 -2.38 -13.99
N ILE A 252 6.94 -2.93 -14.34
CA ILE A 252 7.78 -2.41 -15.41
C ILE A 252 8.33 -3.54 -16.26
N THR A 253 8.12 -3.45 -17.58
CA THR A 253 8.70 -4.34 -18.58
C THR A 253 9.60 -3.55 -19.52
N PHE A 254 10.85 -3.99 -19.69
CA PHE A 254 11.77 -3.46 -20.69
C PHE A 254 12.04 -4.51 -21.78
N THR A 255 12.29 -4.06 -23.00
CA THR A 255 12.72 -4.92 -24.12
C THR A 255 13.89 -4.27 -24.83
N TYR A 256 14.99 -5.00 -24.97
CA TYR A 256 16.23 -4.53 -25.61
C TYR A 256 16.94 -5.71 -26.32
N PRO A 257 17.76 -5.44 -27.35
CA PRO A 257 18.49 -6.49 -28.06
C PRO A 257 19.66 -6.99 -27.21
N ALA A 258 19.79 -8.31 -27.05
CA ALA A 258 20.90 -8.90 -26.29
C ALA A 258 22.29 -8.55 -26.88
N SER A 259 22.36 -8.32 -28.19
CA SER A 259 23.57 -7.87 -28.90
C SER A 259 23.90 -6.39 -28.68
N GLY A 260 23.07 -5.63 -27.95
CA GLY A 260 23.19 -4.19 -27.78
C GLY A 260 22.72 -3.37 -28.99
N SER A 261 22.37 -4.00 -30.12
CA SER A 261 21.90 -3.32 -31.34
C SER A 261 20.73 -4.06 -31.99
N PHE A 262 19.68 -3.32 -32.33
CA PHE A 262 18.51 -3.89 -33.00
C PHE A 262 18.80 -4.22 -34.46
N THR A 263 18.51 -5.46 -34.87
CA THR A 263 18.36 -5.80 -36.30
C THR A 263 17.14 -5.11 -36.90
N ALA A 264 17.09 -4.94 -38.22
CA ALA A 264 15.95 -4.30 -38.88
C ALA A 264 14.59 -4.99 -38.55
N PRO A 265 14.47 -6.33 -38.53
CA PRO A 265 13.23 -6.98 -38.09
C PRO A 265 12.87 -6.72 -36.63
N GLN A 266 13.83 -6.73 -35.71
CA GLN A 266 13.58 -6.47 -34.29
C GLN A 266 13.15 -5.01 -34.07
N ARG A 267 13.84 -4.06 -34.71
CA ARG A 267 13.51 -2.63 -34.64
C ARG A 267 12.08 -2.37 -35.10
N ALA A 268 11.66 -2.98 -36.21
CA ALA A 268 10.31 -2.80 -36.73
C ALA A 268 9.22 -3.24 -35.73
N ILE A 269 9.40 -4.38 -35.06
CA ILE A 269 8.45 -4.84 -34.04
C ILE A 269 8.50 -3.95 -32.79
N TYR A 270 9.71 -3.55 -32.37
CA TYR A 270 9.89 -2.67 -31.23
C TYR A 270 9.21 -1.31 -31.43
N GLU A 271 9.41 -0.68 -32.58
CA GLU A 271 8.80 0.61 -32.94
C GLU A 271 7.28 0.52 -33.00
N ALA A 272 6.71 -0.59 -33.50
CA ALA A 272 5.27 -0.83 -33.51
C ALA A 272 4.67 -0.84 -32.09
N VAL A 273 5.31 -1.55 -31.16
CA VAL A 273 4.86 -1.61 -29.76
C VAL A 273 5.08 -0.27 -29.05
N LEU A 274 6.21 0.40 -29.30
CA LEU A 274 6.52 1.71 -28.73
C LEU A 274 5.50 2.77 -29.16
N GLU A 275 5.10 2.78 -30.43
CA GLU A 275 4.07 3.69 -30.92
C GLU A 275 2.69 3.37 -30.32
N ALA A 276 2.32 2.09 -30.24
CA ALA A 276 1.08 1.67 -29.59
C ALA A 276 1.03 2.11 -28.11
N GLN A 277 2.12 1.92 -27.37
CA GLN A 277 2.25 2.38 -25.99
C GLN A 277 2.07 3.89 -25.87
N ARG A 278 2.76 4.68 -26.70
CA ARG A 278 2.66 6.14 -26.70
C ARG A 278 1.25 6.64 -27.03
N ALA A 279 0.63 6.05 -28.05
CA ALA A 279 -0.73 6.39 -28.46
C ALA A 279 -1.76 6.10 -27.35
N VAL A 280 -1.60 4.99 -26.63
CA VAL A 280 -2.44 4.69 -25.47
C VAL A 280 -2.21 5.71 -24.35
N ILE A 281 -0.97 5.99 -23.97
CA ILE A 281 -0.63 6.96 -22.92
C ILE A 281 -1.23 8.34 -23.23
N GLU A 282 -1.13 8.80 -24.49
CA GLU A 282 -1.68 10.08 -24.92
C GLU A 282 -3.22 10.12 -24.84
N ARG A 283 -3.88 8.98 -25.07
CA ARG A 283 -5.35 8.88 -25.06
C ARG A 283 -5.93 8.62 -23.67
N MET A 284 -5.10 8.17 -22.72
CA MET A 284 -5.49 7.90 -21.33
C MET A 284 -5.89 9.18 -20.61
N ARG A 285 -7.16 9.23 -20.17
CA ARG A 285 -7.74 10.34 -19.39
C ARG A 285 -8.98 9.85 -18.64
N PRO A 286 -9.47 10.58 -17.62
CA PRO A 286 -10.75 10.25 -16.98
C PRO A 286 -11.88 10.08 -18.00
N GLY A 287 -12.66 9.01 -17.87
CA GLY A 287 -13.73 8.65 -18.80
C GLY A 287 -13.29 7.92 -20.08
N ALA A 288 -12.00 7.61 -20.26
CA ALA A 288 -11.56 6.73 -21.35
C ALA A 288 -11.86 5.27 -21.02
N GLU A 289 -12.52 4.56 -21.94
CA GLU A 289 -12.81 3.14 -21.81
C GLU A 289 -11.56 2.29 -22.06
N TRP A 290 -11.26 1.35 -21.16
CA TRP A 290 -10.07 0.50 -21.27
C TRP A 290 -10.07 -0.34 -22.57
N THR A 291 -11.24 -0.82 -22.99
CA THR A 291 -11.39 -1.58 -24.23
C THR A 291 -11.08 -0.74 -25.48
N GLU A 292 -11.37 0.57 -25.46
CA GLU A 292 -11.02 1.45 -26.58
C GLU A 292 -9.50 1.66 -26.68
N LEU A 293 -8.84 1.83 -25.53
CA LEU A 293 -7.38 1.93 -25.45
C LEU A 293 -6.71 0.64 -25.93
N HIS A 294 -7.26 -0.52 -25.55
CA HIS A 294 -6.79 -1.81 -26.04
C HIS A 294 -6.89 -1.92 -27.57
N ARG A 295 -8.06 -1.60 -28.14
CA ARG A 295 -8.27 -1.60 -29.61
C ARG A 295 -7.42 -0.56 -30.34
N LEU A 296 -7.08 0.56 -29.69
CA LEU A 296 -6.13 1.53 -30.22
C LEU A 296 -4.75 0.89 -30.37
N ALA A 297 -4.23 0.27 -29.30
CA ALA A 297 -2.95 -0.43 -29.35
C ALA A 297 -2.92 -1.51 -30.44
N GLU A 298 -3.96 -2.34 -30.52
CA GLU A 298 -4.10 -3.38 -31.55
C GLU A 298 -4.04 -2.79 -32.97
N ARG A 299 -4.80 -1.74 -33.25
CA ARG A 299 -4.81 -1.08 -34.56
C ARG A 299 -3.45 -0.51 -34.92
N THR A 300 -2.79 0.18 -33.99
CA THR A 300 -1.45 0.75 -34.21
C THR A 300 -0.45 -0.34 -34.57
N VAL A 301 -0.43 -1.45 -33.83
CA VAL A 301 0.45 -2.60 -34.12
C VAL A 301 0.13 -3.21 -35.50
N LEU A 302 -1.14 -3.42 -35.83
CA LEU A 302 -1.55 -3.99 -37.12
C LEU A 302 -1.17 -3.10 -38.32
N GLN A 303 -1.26 -1.78 -38.18
CA GLN A 303 -0.84 -0.84 -39.22
C GLN A 303 0.65 -0.97 -39.54
N HIS A 304 1.50 -1.04 -38.52
CA HIS A 304 2.94 -1.29 -38.68
C HIS A 304 3.24 -2.61 -39.40
N LEU A 305 2.54 -3.68 -39.02
CA LEU A 305 2.73 -4.99 -39.63
C LEU A 305 2.26 -5.02 -41.09
N LYS A 306 1.21 -4.28 -41.45
CA LYS A 306 0.71 -4.17 -42.82
C LYS A 306 1.70 -3.45 -43.74
N VAL A 307 2.22 -2.30 -43.33
CA VAL A 307 3.22 -1.53 -44.11
C VAL A 307 4.46 -2.37 -44.44
N ARG A 308 4.84 -3.29 -43.55
CA ARG A 308 5.96 -4.21 -43.79
C ARG A 308 5.67 -5.25 -44.88
N ARG A 309 4.43 -5.72 -45.00
CA ARG A 309 4.02 -6.66 -46.05
C ARG A 309 4.14 -6.00 -47.43
N ASP A 310 3.72 -4.75 -47.54
CA ASP A 310 3.68 -4.02 -48.81
C ASP A 310 5.08 -3.57 -49.30
N ARG A 311 6.09 -3.50 -48.41
CA ARG A 311 7.49 -3.20 -48.75
C ARG A 311 8.35 -4.41 -49.11
N LYS A 312 7.82 -5.62 -48.95
CA LYS A 312 8.50 -6.89 -49.28
C LYS A 312 7.94 -7.56 -50.55
N GLY A 313 7.02 -6.89 -51.25
CA GLY A 313 6.50 -7.28 -52.56
C GLY A 313 7.31 -6.67 -53.68
#